data_AF-A0A922MX67-F1
#
_entry.id   AF-A0A922MX67-F1
#
_cell.length_a   1.000
_cell.length_b   1.000
_cell.length_c   1.000
_cell.angle_alpha   90.00
_cell.angle_beta   90.00
_cell.angle_gamma   90.00
#
_symmetry.space_group_name_H-M   'P 1'
#
loop_
_entity.id
_entity.type
_entity.pdbx_description
1 polymer ?
#
loop_
_entity_poly.entity_id
_entity_poly.type
_entity_poly.pdbx_seq_one_letter_code
_entity_poly.pdbx_strand_id
1 'polypeptide(L)'
;MALRDKGNVDGAYVIKDIMASPTRGRKYREAFRKSATPEGTIKQLSPSQALSMFVEAALTRKQYEIIRESSKKLYPCYSILQKAKQDCYPNAESYRVSETCAEIQLQALLEHTAQRLILYLEEV
;
A
#
# COMPACT_ATOMS: atom_id res chain seq x y z
N MET A 1 25.30 1.49 -39.75
CA MET A 1 24.14 0.85 -40.40
C MET A 1 23.81 -0.53 -39.81
N ALA A 2 24.74 -1.18 -39.11
CA ALA A 2 24.60 -2.53 -38.54
C ALA A 2 23.31 -2.88 -37.77
N LEU A 3 22.57 -1.93 -37.17
CA LEU A 3 21.29 -2.21 -36.51
C LEU A 3 20.11 -2.26 -37.48
N ARG A 4 20.12 -1.44 -38.53
CA ARG A 4 19.11 -1.48 -39.60
C ARG A 4 19.23 -2.75 -40.42
N ASP A 5 20.47 -3.17 -40.67
CA ASP A 5 20.79 -4.41 -41.40
C ASP A 5 20.31 -5.66 -40.63
N LYS A 6 20.15 -5.54 -39.30
CA LYS A 6 19.58 -6.58 -38.41
C LYS A 6 18.06 -6.46 -38.21
N GLY A 7 17.38 -5.57 -38.95
CA GLY A 7 15.94 -5.32 -38.81
C GLY A 7 15.53 -4.51 -37.58
N ASN A 8 16.47 -4.08 -36.73
CA ASN A 8 16.19 -3.24 -35.56
C ASN A 8 16.21 -1.75 -35.96
N VAL A 9 15.18 -1.33 -36.68
CA VAL A 9 15.04 0.02 -37.21
C VAL A 9 14.84 1.05 -36.08
N ASP A 10 14.05 0.71 -35.06
CA ASP A 10 13.76 1.59 -33.93
C ASP A 10 15.00 1.86 -33.07
N GLY A 11 15.78 0.82 -32.78
CA GLY A 11 17.06 0.97 -32.08
C GLY A 11 18.03 1.88 -32.83
N ALA A 12 18.05 1.80 -34.16
CA ALA A 12 18.86 2.70 -34.99
C ALA A 12 18.39 4.16 -34.91
N TYR A 13 17.07 4.41 -34.83
CA TYR A 13 16.52 5.75 -34.63
C TYR A 13 16.83 6.32 -33.25
N VAL A 14 16.68 5.52 -32.19
CA VAL A 14 17.00 5.92 -30.82
C VAL A 14 18.47 6.30 -30.69
N ILE A 15 19.39 5.49 -31.26
CA ILE A 15 20.82 5.82 -31.25
C ILE A 15 21.09 7.10 -32.04
N LYS A 16 20.49 7.27 -33.22
CA LYS A 16 20.64 8.50 -34.01
C LYS A 16 20.20 9.72 -33.21
N ASP A 17 19.11 9.61 -32.45
CA ASP A 17 18.57 10.70 -31.65
C ASP A 17 19.41 11.02 -30.41
N ILE A 18 19.94 10.00 -29.73
CA ILE A 18 20.87 10.16 -28.60
C ILE A 18 22.17 10.84 -29.07
N MET A 19 22.68 10.47 -30.24
CA MET A 19 23.91 11.04 -30.81
C MET A 19 23.75 12.50 -31.25
N ALA A 20 22.52 13.01 -31.41
CA ALA A 20 22.27 14.39 -31.82
C ALA A 20 22.52 15.42 -30.69
N SER A 21 22.42 15.03 -29.42
CA SER A 21 22.76 15.91 -28.30
C SER A 21 23.03 15.12 -27.01
N PRO A 22 24.08 15.46 -26.22
CA PRO A 22 24.37 14.83 -24.94
C PRO A 22 23.21 14.89 -23.93
N THR A 23 22.33 15.91 -24.03
CA THR A 23 21.17 16.05 -23.14
C THR A 23 20.04 15.07 -23.46
N ARG A 24 19.93 14.59 -24.70
CA ARG A 24 18.90 13.62 -25.11
C ARG A 24 19.12 12.27 -24.45
N GLY A 25 20.36 11.79 -24.41
CA GLY A 25 20.70 10.55 -23.70
C GLY A 25 20.29 10.57 -22.22
N ARG A 26 20.42 11.72 -21.55
CA ARG A 26 19.95 11.91 -20.17
C ARG A 26 18.43 11.74 -20.07
N LYS A 27 17.66 12.37 -20.97
CA LYS A 27 16.19 12.26 -21.00
C LYS A 27 15.72 10.82 -21.23
N TYR A 28 16.32 10.11 -22.19
CA TYR A 28 16.00 8.70 -22.43
C TYR A 28 16.30 7.83 -21.21
N ARG A 29 17.45 8.04 -20.55
CA ARG A 29 17.80 7.29 -19.33
C ARG A 29 16.85 7.60 -18.17
N GLU A 30 16.46 8.85 -17.98
CA GLU A 30 15.49 9.23 -16.94
C GLU A 30 14.10 8.65 -17.23
N ALA A 31 13.62 8.73 -18.47
CA ALA A 31 12.35 8.14 -18.87
C ALA A 31 12.36 6.60 -18.75
N PHE A 32 13.43 5.95 -19.22
CA PHE A 32 13.59 4.51 -19.09
C PHE A 32 13.65 4.08 -17.62
N ARG A 33 14.38 4.83 -16.78
CA ARG A 33 14.41 4.60 -15.33
C ARG A 33 13.03 4.80 -14.73
N LYS A 34 12.27 5.85 -15.07
CA LYS A 34 10.90 6.06 -14.60
C LYS A 34 9.95 4.95 -15.03
N SER A 35 10.12 4.40 -16.23
CA SER A 35 9.32 3.25 -16.70
C SER A 35 9.78 1.90 -16.14
N ALA A 36 11.06 1.77 -15.77
CA ALA A 36 11.67 0.55 -15.24
C ALA A 36 11.59 0.49 -13.71
N THR A 37 11.65 1.64 -13.02
CA THR A 37 11.09 1.78 -11.69
C THR A 37 9.61 1.57 -11.87
N PRO A 38 9.01 0.62 -11.16
CA PRO A 38 7.59 0.40 -11.31
C PRO A 38 6.85 1.51 -10.55
N GLU A 39 6.80 2.70 -11.14
CA GLU A 39 5.81 3.75 -10.84
C GLU A 39 4.37 3.21 -11.08
N GLY A 40 4.23 1.99 -11.63
CA GLY A 40 3.00 1.22 -11.78
C GLY A 40 2.96 -0.16 -11.10
N THR A 41 3.93 -0.57 -10.25
CA THR A 41 3.61 -1.63 -9.28
C THR A 41 2.78 -0.95 -8.23
N ILE A 42 1.47 -1.05 -8.37
CA ILE A 42 0.50 -0.68 -7.33
C ILE A 42 1.04 -1.25 -6.02
N LYS A 43 1.63 -0.37 -5.20
CA LYS A 43 2.12 -0.74 -3.88
C LYS A 43 0.85 -1.05 -3.10
N GLN A 44 0.75 -2.27 -2.60
CA GLN A 44 -0.36 -2.64 -1.76
C GLN A 44 -0.50 -1.63 -0.62
N LEU A 45 -1.72 -1.19 -0.34
CA LEU A 45 -2.01 -0.31 0.78
C LEU A 45 -1.43 -0.89 2.06
N SER A 46 -0.93 -0.03 2.95
CA SER A 46 -0.53 -0.49 4.26
C SER A 46 -1.73 -1.10 5.00
N PRO A 47 -1.51 -2.03 5.93
CA PRO A 47 -2.60 -2.59 6.73
C PRO A 47 -3.41 -1.50 7.45
N SER A 48 -2.75 -0.45 7.95
CA SER A 48 -3.38 0.70 8.60
C SER A 48 -4.24 1.53 7.66
N GLN A 49 -3.74 1.85 6.46
CA GLN A 49 -4.49 2.60 5.44
C GLN A 49 -5.71 1.82 4.94
N ALA A 50 -5.53 0.53 4.67
CA ALA A 50 -6.63 -0.34 4.25
C ALA A 50 -7.68 -0.49 5.36
N LEU A 51 -7.26 -0.55 6.63
CA LEU A 51 -8.16 -0.60 7.77
C LEU A 51 -8.92 0.72 7.98
N SER A 52 -8.26 1.87 7.88
CA SER A 52 -8.92 3.19 7.96
C SER A 52 -10.00 3.31 6.89
N MET A 53 -9.67 3.01 5.62
CA MET A 53 -10.67 3.02 4.54
C MET A 53 -11.81 2.03 4.80
N PHE A 54 -11.52 0.82 5.29
CA PHE A 54 -12.54 -0.17 5.63
C PHE A 54 -13.53 0.35 6.68
N VAL A 55 -13.03 1.05 7.71
CA VAL A 55 -13.82 1.60 8.82
C VAL A 55 -14.58 2.86 8.39
N GLU A 56 -13.92 3.80 7.73
CA GLU A 56 -14.49 5.07 7.27
C GLU A 56 -15.60 4.85 6.23
N ALA A 57 -15.43 3.87 5.33
CA ALA A 57 -16.45 3.51 4.35
C ALA A 57 -17.50 2.52 4.90
N ALA A 58 -17.47 2.20 6.20
CA ALA A 58 -18.40 1.30 6.88
C ALA A 58 -18.61 -0.03 6.13
N LEU A 59 -17.54 -0.61 5.60
CA LEU A 59 -17.61 -1.80 4.77
C LEU A 59 -17.89 -3.05 5.61
N THR A 60 -18.72 -3.93 5.07
CA THR A 60 -18.76 -5.33 5.50
C THR A 60 -17.57 -6.10 4.94
N ARG A 61 -17.22 -7.24 5.55
CA ARG A 61 -16.18 -8.14 5.03
C ARG A 61 -16.43 -8.53 3.56
N LYS A 62 -17.68 -8.84 3.21
CA LYS A 62 -18.07 -9.25 1.85
C LYS A 62 -17.82 -8.12 0.84
N GLN A 63 -18.20 -6.88 1.18
CA GLN A 63 -17.95 -5.72 0.31
C GLN A 63 -16.45 -5.46 0.12
N TYR A 64 -15.67 -5.56 1.19
CA TYR A 64 -14.21 -5.42 1.10
C TYR A 64 -13.58 -6.50 0.22
N GLU A 65 -14.01 -7.76 0.33
CA GLU A 65 -13.53 -8.85 -0.52
C GLU A 65 -13.88 -8.63 -2.00
N ILE A 66 -15.07 -8.09 -2.31
CA ILE A 66 -15.46 -7.70 -3.68
C ILE A 66 -14.55 -6.58 -4.22
N ILE A 67 -14.31 -5.54 -3.43
CA ILE A 67 -13.41 -4.43 -3.80
C ILE A 67 -11.99 -4.97 -4.04
N ARG A 68 -11.50 -5.84 -3.16
CA ARG A 68 -10.21 -6.49 -3.33
C ARG A 68 -10.14 -7.33 -4.61
N GLU A 69 -11.21 -8.02 -4.98
CA GLU A 69 -11.24 -8.83 -6.21
C GLU A 69 -11.01 -7.97 -7.46
N SER A 70 -11.56 -6.75 -7.49
CA SER A 70 -11.31 -5.79 -8.56
C SER A 70 -9.87 -5.24 -8.60
N SER A 71 -9.11 -5.31 -7.51
CA SER A 71 -7.77 -4.74 -7.40
C SER A 71 -6.89 -5.45 -6.35
N LYS A 72 -6.57 -6.73 -6.60
CA LYS A 72 -5.83 -7.60 -5.66
C LYS A 72 -4.44 -7.08 -5.28
N LYS A 73 -3.79 -6.35 -6.18
CA LYS A 73 -2.47 -5.77 -5.94
C LYS A 73 -2.53 -4.55 -5.00
N LEU A 74 -3.65 -3.84 -4.98
CA LEU A 74 -3.84 -2.65 -4.14
C LEU A 74 -4.30 -3.01 -2.73
N TYR A 75 -5.27 -3.91 -2.60
CA TYR A 75 -5.91 -4.19 -1.32
C TYR A 75 -5.33 -5.44 -0.65
N PRO A 76 -4.83 -5.33 0.60
CA PRO A 76 -4.38 -6.50 1.36
C PRO A 76 -5.52 -7.47 1.64
N CYS A 77 -5.18 -8.74 1.83
CA CYS A 77 -6.15 -9.77 2.20
C CYS A 77 -6.86 -9.43 3.52
N TYR A 78 -8.10 -9.87 3.67
CA TYR A 78 -8.87 -9.61 4.90
C TYR A 78 -8.18 -10.15 6.16
N SER A 79 -7.41 -11.24 6.07
CA SER A 79 -6.61 -11.76 7.18
C SER A 79 -5.57 -10.76 7.70
N ILE A 80 -5.01 -9.91 6.83
CA ILE A 80 -4.07 -8.85 7.21
C ILE A 80 -4.83 -7.71 7.91
N LEU A 81 -6.01 -7.34 7.41
CA LEU A 81 -6.88 -6.37 8.09
C LEU A 81 -7.32 -6.88 9.46
N GLN A 82 -7.62 -8.17 9.58
CA GLN A 82 -8.02 -8.78 10.84
C GLN A 82 -6.91 -8.67 11.89
N LYS A 83 -5.65 -8.89 11.51
CA LYS A 83 -4.51 -8.65 12.40
C LYS A 83 -4.41 -7.18 12.80
N ALA A 84 -4.49 -6.27 11.83
CA ALA A 84 -4.48 -4.84 12.12
C ALA A 84 -5.63 -4.39 13.05
N LYS A 85 -6.81 -5.04 12.96
CA LYS A 85 -7.92 -4.84 13.93
C LYS A 85 -7.56 -5.33 15.32
N GLN A 86 -6.97 -6.52 15.42
CA GLN A 86 -6.54 -7.10 16.69
C GLN A 86 -5.49 -6.24 17.37
N ASP A 87 -4.56 -5.66 16.61
CA ASP A 87 -3.54 -4.72 17.11
C ASP A 87 -4.16 -3.43 17.67
N CYS A 88 -5.43 -3.14 17.34
CA CYS A 88 -6.18 -2.01 17.89
C CYS A 88 -6.97 -2.39 19.15
N TYR A 89 -7.08 -3.67 19.51
CA TYR A 89 -7.84 -4.10 20.67
C TYR A 89 -6.98 -4.10 21.94
N PRO A 90 -7.56 -3.72 23.09
CA PRO A 90 -6.89 -3.84 24.37
C PRO A 90 -6.70 -5.33 24.74
N ASN A 91 -5.86 -5.60 25.75
CA ASN A 91 -5.56 -6.96 26.18
C ASN A 91 -6.83 -7.77 26.50
N ALA A 92 -6.90 -9.03 26.10
CA ALA A 92 -8.05 -9.91 26.29
C ALA A 92 -8.45 -10.07 27.77
N GLU A 93 -7.48 -10.00 28.69
CA GLU A 93 -7.73 -10.07 30.14
C GLU A 93 -8.39 -8.79 30.71
N SER A 94 -8.38 -7.69 29.96
CA SER A 94 -8.86 -6.39 30.43
C SER A 94 -10.34 -6.11 30.17
N TYR A 95 -11.00 -6.95 29.37
CA TYR A 95 -12.40 -6.80 29.01
C TYR A 95 -13.15 -8.13 29.06
N ARG A 96 -14.45 -8.06 29.28
CA ARG A 96 -15.34 -9.21 29.29
C ARG A 96 -16.55 -8.92 28.42
N VAL A 97 -16.89 -9.87 27.56
CA VAL A 97 -18.12 -9.84 26.76
C VAL A 97 -18.99 -11.02 27.19
N SER A 98 -20.21 -10.72 27.58
CA SER A 98 -21.27 -11.69 27.86
C SER A 98 -22.42 -11.50 26.86
N GLU A 99 -23.44 -12.35 26.94
CA GLU A 99 -24.61 -12.24 26.06
C GLU A 99 -25.38 -10.94 26.24
N THR A 100 -25.37 -10.37 27.45
CA THR A 100 -26.19 -9.20 27.82
C THR A 100 -25.39 -7.93 28.06
N CYS A 101 -24.09 -8.02 28.32
CA CYS A 101 -23.24 -6.87 28.57
C CYS A 101 -21.80 -7.06 28.08
N ALA A 102 -21.13 -5.94 27.82
CA ALA A 102 -19.69 -5.89 27.61
C ALA A 102 -19.11 -4.83 28.55
N GLU A 103 -18.02 -5.16 29.23
CA GLU A 103 -17.34 -4.27 30.17
C GLU A 103 -15.82 -4.31 29.95
N ILE A 104 -15.15 -3.22 30.27
CA ILE A 104 -13.71 -3.07 30.16
C ILE A 104 -13.18 -2.30 31.37
N GLN A 105 -11.99 -2.66 31.83
CA GLN A 105 -11.28 -1.91 32.87
C GLN A 105 -10.90 -0.53 32.34
N LEU A 106 -11.40 0.52 32.99
CA LEU A 106 -11.19 1.91 32.56
C LEU A 106 -9.69 2.23 32.40
N GLN A 107 -8.87 1.82 33.36
CA GLN A 107 -7.43 2.08 33.32
C GLN A 107 -6.76 1.44 32.09
N ALA A 108 -7.11 0.18 31.79
CA ALA A 108 -6.58 -0.52 30.62
C ALA A 108 -6.98 0.15 29.31
N LEU A 109 -8.20 0.69 29.22
CA LEU A 109 -8.66 1.43 28.05
C LEU A 109 -7.86 2.75 27.88
N LEU A 110 -7.62 3.49 28.96
CA LEU A 110 -6.86 4.74 28.92
C LEU A 110 -5.40 4.49 28.54
N GLU A 111 -4.76 3.49 29.13
CA GLU A 111 -3.37 3.11 28.82
C GLU A 111 -3.22 2.68 27.37
N HIS A 112 -4.09 1.80 26.88
CA HIS A 112 -4.07 1.35 25.48
C HIS A 112 -4.26 2.53 24.52
N THR A 113 -5.17 3.46 24.83
CA THR A 113 -5.38 4.66 24.01
C THR A 113 -4.15 5.57 24.02
N ALA A 114 -3.53 5.79 25.17
CA ALA A 114 -2.31 6.59 25.29
C ALA A 114 -1.15 5.97 24.49
N GLN A 115 -0.94 4.65 24.59
CA GLN A 115 0.07 3.94 23.80
C GLN A 115 -0.14 4.13 22.29
N ARG A 116 -1.39 3.99 21.82
CA ARG A 116 -1.73 4.18 20.40
C ARG A 116 -1.47 5.62 19.92
N LEU A 117 -1.73 6.62 20.75
CA LEU A 117 -1.44 8.02 20.43
C LEU A 117 0.07 8.27 20.37
N ILE A 118 0.85 7.70 21.29
CA ILE A 118 2.31 7.81 21.29
C ILE A 118 2.90 7.19 20.02
N LEU A 119 2.48 5.96 19.67
CA LEU A 119 2.91 5.30 18.43
C LEU A 119 2.63 6.14 17.19
N TYR A 120 1.44 6.77 17.13
CA TYR A 120 1.11 7.66 16.02
C TYR A 120 2.03 8.89 15.97
N LEU A 121 2.36 9.49 17.11
CA LEU A 121 3.26 10.64 17.18
C LEU A 121 4.71 10.30 16.83
N GLU A 122 5.14 9.05 17.02
CA GLU A 122 6.48 8.58 16.62
C GLU A 122 6.58 8.30 15.10
N GLU A 123 5.46 8.00 14.44
CA GLU A 123 5.40 7.75 13.00
C GLU A 123 5.29 9.03 12.13
N VAL A 124 4.93 10.17 12.72
CA VAL A 124 4.73 11.48 12.07
C VAL A 124 5.98 12.35 12.19
#